data_AF-A0A3Q8ZDA9-F1
#
_entry.id   AF-A0A3Q8ZDA9-F1
#
_cell.length_a   1.000
_cell.length_b   1.000
_cell.length_c   1.000
_cell.angle_alpha   90.00
_cell.angle_beta   90.00
_cell.angle_gamma   90.00
#
_symmetry.space_group_name_H-M   'P 1'
#
loop_
_entity.id
_entity.type
_entity.pdbx_description
1 polymer ?
#
loop_
_entity_poly.entity_id
_entity_poly.type
_entity_poly.pdbx_seq_one_letter_code
_entity_poly.pdbx_strand_id
1 'polypeptide(L)'
;MVRQHNHQPGLHEPRNARHSGGAVRGAGRVASVERRSAPILSDKAGVAAVEFAMVLPILCLVLLGILDGWSYVTSSLSMRAGVKTAANLVMGGSTNDTATKAVAIASWENRPEDGQVTLSRTYMCGTTVVDAATLCSGPKAPSVYVQIQASATWVPPIAFGAFAASTTIGHQEMIRVR
;
A
#
# COMPACT_ATOMS: atom_id res chain seq x y z
N MET A 1 -9.40 -36.98 -61.40
CA MET A 1 -8.97 -35.68 -61.99
C MET A 1 -7.45 -35.71 -62.10
N VAL A 2 -6.94 -35.47 -63.30
CA VAL A 2 -5.53 -35.63 -63.74
C VAL A 2 -4.80 -34.27 -63.65
N ARG A 3 -3.52 -34.27 -63.21
CA ARG A 3 -2.37 -33.41 -63.62
C ARG A 3 -1.19 -33.71 -62.68
N GLN A 4 0.00 -34.25 -63.05
CA GLN A 4 1.07 -33.81 -64.00
C GLN A 4 1.43 -32.31 -63.82
N HIS A 5 2.68 -31.83 -63.70
CA HIS A 5 4.08 -32.26 -63.91
C HIS A 5 4.95 -31.36 -62.97
N ASN A 6 6.02 -31.82 -62.33
CA ASN A 6 7.40 -32.10 -62.79
C ASN A 6 8.27 -30.86 -63.17
N HIS A 7 9.53 -30.92 -62.71
CA HIS A 7 10.74 -30.17 -63.08
C HIS A 7 11.16 -28.92 -62.28
N GLN A 8 12.21 -29.10 -61.48
CA GLN A 8 13.52 -28.54 -61.84
C GLN A 8 14.68 -29.35 -61.23
N PRO A 9 15.55 -29.97 -62.04
CA PRO A 9 16.79 -30.60 -61.58
C PRO A 9 18.01 -29.71 -61.80
N GLY A 10 18.95 -29.81 -60.86
CA GLY A 10 20.38 -29.93 -61.14
C GLY A 10 21.15 -28.64 -61.46
N LEU A 11 22.05 -28.26 -60.55
CA LEU A 11 23.37 -27.85 -60.99
C LEU A 11 24.45 -28.57 -60.16
N HIS A 12 25.38 -29.11 -60.92
CA HIS A 12 26.48 -29.98 -60.58
C HIS A 12 27.40 -29.52 -59.44
N GLU A 13 27.79 -30.49 -58.60
CA GLU A 13 29.07 -30.51 -57.90
C GLU A 13 30.23 -30.68 -58.92
N PRO A 14 31.43 -30.20 -58.62
CA PRO A 14 32.42 -31.18 -58.15
C PRO A 14 33.33 -30.66 -57.02
N ARG A 15 33.30 -31.42 -55.92
CA ARG A 15 34.44 -32.01 -55.21
C ARG A 15 35.83 -31.60 -55.76
N ASN A 16 36.59 -30.86 -54.96
CA ASN A 16 38.01 -31.14 -54.85
C ASN A 16 38.52 -30.93 -53.43
N ALA A 17 39.06 -32.02 -52.91
CA ALA A 17 39.58 -32.15 -51.56
C ALA A 17 41.01 -31.58 -51.49
N ARG A 18 41.29 -30.82 -50.43
CA ARG A 18 42.60 -30.88 -49.77
C ARG A 18 42.41 -30.86 -48.26
N HIS A 19 42.62 -32.03 -47.67
CA HIS A 19 43.02 -32.17 -46.29
C HIS A 19 44.47 -31.69 -46.13
N SER A 20 44.67 -30.80 -45.16
CA SER A 20 45.90 -30.60 -44.38
C SER A 20 45.38 -29.87 -43.15
N GLY A 21 45.27 -30.49 -41.99
CA GLY A 21 46.33 -31.16 -41.26
C GLY A 21 46.47 -30.38 -39.95
N GLY A 22 46.06 -31.01 -38.84
CA GLY A 22 46.46 -30.70 -37.47
C GLY A 22 46.36 -29.27 -36.94
N ALA A 23 45.45 -29.06 -35.98
CA ALA A 23 45.83 -28.52 -34.67
C ALA A 23 44.64 -28.63 -33.71
N VAL A 24 44.73 -29.61 -32.80
CA VAL A 24 44.01 -29.58 -31.55
C VAL A 24 44.52 -28.37 -30.77
N ARG A 25 43.66 -27.37 -30.56
CA ARG A 25 43.92 -26.33 -29.57
C ARG A 25 42.62 -25.98 -28.89
N GLY A 26 42.45 -26.53 -27.69
CA GLY A 26 41.51 -25.99 -26.72
C GLY A 26 41.84 -24.52 -26.50
N ALA A 27 40.85 -23.67 -26.76
CA ALA A 27 40.87 -22.27 -26.37
C ALA A 27 39.61 -22.06 -25.54
N GLY A 28 39.81 -21.87 -24.23
CA GLY A 28 38.74 -21.47 -23.34
C GLY A 28 38.02 -20.26 -23.94
N ARG A 29 36.69 -20.34 -24.02
CA ARG A 29 35.86 -19.17 -24.25
C ARG A 29 36.05 -18.24 -23.05
N VAL A 30 37.02 -17.34 -23.15
CA VAL A 30 36.99 -16.11 -22.38
C VAL A 30 35.79 -15.36 -22.93
N ALA A 31 34.69 -15.35 -22.18
CA ALA A 31 33.60 -14.44 -22.42
C ALA A 31 34.19 -13.04 -22.25
N SER A 32 34.63 -12.44 -23.35
CA SER A 32 35.00 -11.04 -23.37
C SER A 32 33.74 -10.27 -23.02
N VAL A 33 33.64 -9.83 -21.75
CA VAL A 33 32.69 -8.80 -21.35
C VAL A 33 33.18 -7.55 -22.05
N GLU A 34 32.73 -7.40 -23.30
CA GLU A 34 32.86 -6.17 -24.05
C GLU A 34 32.09 -5.14 -23.24
N ARG A 35 32.81 -4.37 -22.41
CA ARG A 35 32.30 -3.12 -21.87
C ARG A 35 31.96 -2.28 -23.08
N ARG A 36 30.70 -2.34 -23.53
CA ARG A 36 30.14 -1.32 -24.38
C ARG A 36 30.22 -0.03 -23.58
N SER A 37 31.30 0.71 -23.79
CA SER A 37 31.37 2.11 -23.46
C SER A 37 30.14 2.75 -24.08
N ALA A 38 29.22 3.22 -23.24
CA ALA A 38 28.04 3.91 -23.69
C ALA A 38 28.48 5.07 -24.61
N PRO A 39 27.84 5.29 -25.77
CA PRO A 39 28.16 6.44 -26.58
C PRO A 39 27.95 7.69 -25.73
N ILE A 40 28.98 8.54 -25.68
CA ILE A 40 28.93 9.85 -25.04
C ILE A 40 27.74 10.58 -25.66
N LEU A 41 26.73 10.83 -24.83
CA LEU A 41 25.52 11.55 -25.19
C LEU A 41 25.91 12.83 -25.94
N SER A 42 25.35 13.02 -27.13
CA SER A 42 25.39 14.29 -27.87
C SER A 42 25.04 15.47 -26.96
N ASP A 43 25.67 16.63 -27.15
CA ASP A 43 25.52 17.85 -26.32
C ASP A 43 24.08 18.18 -25.90
N LYS A 44 23.09 17.91 -26.76
CA LYS A 44 21.66 18.13 -26.44
C LYS A 44 21.14 17.21 -25.33
N ALA A 45 21.61 15.96 -25.30
CA ALA A 45 21.26 15.00 -24.27
C ALA A 45 22.06 15.26 -22.97
N GLY A 46 23.28 15.81 -23.08
CA GLY A 46 24.04 16.30 -21.93
C GLY A 46 23.37 17.48 -21.22
N VAL A 47 22.87 18.47 -21.98
CA VAL A 47 22.12 19.61 -21.43
C VAL A 47 20.84 19.15 -20.72
N ALA A 48 20.05 18.28 -21.34
CA ALA A 48 18.84 17.72 -20.72
C ALA A 48 19.15 16.93 -19.44
N ALA A 49 20.28 16.22 -19.38
CA ALA A 49 20.70 15.52 -18.17
C ALA A 49 21.06 16.47 -17.02
N VAL A 50 21.68 17.62 -17.32
CA VAL A 50 22.02 18.65 -16.32
C VAL A 50 20.75 19.33 -15.79
N GLU A 51 19.80 19.66 -16.68
CA GLU A 51 18.51 20.22 -16.29
C GLU A 51 17.73 19.25 -15.40
N PHE A 52 17.68 17.97 -15.77
CA PHE A 52 17.03 16.96 -14.95
C PHE A 52 17.74 16.73 -13.61
N ALA A 53 19.07 16.75 -13.59
CA ALA A 53 19.85 16.60 -12.35
C ALA A 53 19.56 17.71 -11.34
N MET A 54 19.19 18.91 -11.78
CA MET A 54 18.79 20.01 -10.89
C MET A 54 17.37 19.83 -10.32
N VAL A 55 16.44 19.24 -11.07
CA VAL A 55 15.04 19.03 -10.65
C VAL A 55 14.85 17.73 -9.87
N LEU A 56 15.62 16.69 -10.19
CA LEU A 56 15.58 15.36 -9.59
C LEU A 56 15.60 15.38 -8.05
N PRO A 57 16.50 16.12 -7.35
CA PRO A 57 16.50 16.12 -5.89
C PRO A 57 15.16 16.60 -5.33
N ILE A 58 14.57 17.66 -5.89
CA ILE A 58 13.27 18.19 -5.43
C ILE A 58 12.16 17.16 -5.69
N LEU A 59 12.17 16.53 -6.88
CA LEU A 59 11.22 15.49 -7.23
C LEU A 59 11.30 14.30 -6.26
N CYS A 60 12.51 13.87 -5.90
CA CYS A 60 12.71 12.81 -4.92
C CYS A 60 12.10 13.17 -3.56
N LEU A 61 12.32 14.39 -3.05
CA LEU A 61 11.75 14.82 -1.77
C LEU A 61 10.21 14.82 -1.80
N VAL A 62 9.61 15.27 -2.92
CA VAL A 62 8.16 15.26 -3.10
C VAL A 62 7.62 13.83 -3.11
N LEU A 63 8.26 12.91 -3.85
CA LEU A 63 7.82 11.51 -3.93
C LEU A 63 7.90 10.82 -2.56
N LEU A 64 8.99 11.02 -1.81
CA LEU A 64 9.14 10.45 -0.47
C LEU A 64 8.06 11.00 0.49
N GLY A 65 7.78 12.31 0.42
CA GLY A 65 6.69 12.91 1.19
C GLY A 65 5.30 12.36 0.84
N ILE A 66 5.06 12.07 -0.44
CA ILE A 66 3.80 11.44 -0.89
C ILE A 66 3.66 10.02 -0.33
N LEU A 67 4.75 9.24 -0.28
CA LEU A 67 4.70 7.88 0.29
C LEU A 67 4.32 7.89 1.77
N ASP A 68 4.96 8.75 2.56
CA ASP A 68 4.64 8.89 3.98
C ASP A 68 3.19 9.40 4.15
N GLY A 69 2.79 10.45 3.43
CA GLY A 69 1.43 11.00 3.48
C GLY A 69 0.36 9.99 3.05
N TRP A 70 0.61 9.19 2.02
CA TRP A 70 -0.27 8.11 1.59
C TRP A 70 -0.45 7.09 2.70
N SER A 71 0.65 6.62 3.31
CA SER A 71 0.59 5.63 4.40
C SER A 71 -0.20 6.14 5.61
N TYR A 72 -0.06 7.43 5.94
CA TYR A 72 -0.82 8.07 7.01
C TYR A 72 -2.33 8.05 6.74
N VAL A 73 -2.72 8.44 5.53
CA VAL A 73 -4.13 8.48 5.11
C VAL A 73 -4.73 7.08 5.09
N THR A 74 -4.01 6.10 4.53
CA THR A 74 -4.47 4.70 4.50
C THR A 74 -4.67 4.14 5.92
N SER A 75 -3.72 4.38 6.84
CA SER A 75 -3.83 3.95 8.24
C SER A 75 -5.01 4.62 8.96
N SER A 76 -5.21 5.92 8.70
CA SER A 76 -6.35 6.67 9.25
C SER A 76 -7.69 6.16 8.71
N LEU A 77 -7.76 5.76 7.44
CA LEU A 77 -8.98 5.25 6.82
C LEU A 77 -9.32 3.85 7.32
N SER A 78 -8.32 2.97 7.51
CA SER A 78 -8.56 1.63 8.06
C SER A 78 -9.05 1.69 9.52
N MET A 79 -8.52 2.62 10.31
CA MET A 79 -9.03 2.89 11.66
C MET A 79 -10.50 3.36 11.65
N ARG A 80 -10.85 4.29 10.76
CA ARG A 80 -12.23 4.76 10.59
C ARG A 80 -13.18 3.64 10.17
N ALA A 81 -12.73 2.73 9.32
CA ALA A 81 -13.52 1.55 8.94
C ALA A 81 -13.86 0.69 10.17
N GLY A 82 -12.88 0.44 11.05
CA GLY A 82 -13.11 -0.28 12.33
C GLY A 82 -14.15 0.40 13.23
N VAL A 83 -14.03 1.72 13.42
CA VAL A 83 -15.00 2.52 14.21
C VAL A 83 -16.39 2.44 13.61
N LYS A 84 -16.50 2.60 12.28
CA LYS A 84 -17.78 2.56 11.58
C LYS A 84 -18.44 1.18 11.61
N THR A 85 -17.66 0.10 11.62
CA THR A 85 -18.22 -1.24 11.83
C THR A 85 -18.81 -1.39 13.23
N ALA A 86 -18.12 -0.93 14.28
CA ALA A 86 -18.71 -0.90 15.62
C ALA A 86 -19.95 -0.01 15.69
N ALA A 87 -19.92 1.15 15.02
CA ALA A 87 -21.05 2.06 14.93
C ALA A 87 -22.30 1.36 14.38
N ASN A 88 -22.14 0.66 13.25
CA ASN A 88 -23.21 -0.09 12.63
C ASN A 88 -23.75 -1.21 13.52
N LEU A 89 -22.88 -1.91 14.26
CA LEU A 89 -23.32 -2.94 15.23
C LEU A 89 -24.11 -2.34 16.38
N VAL A 90 -23.68 -1.20 16.91
CA VAL A 90 -24.39 -0.49 17.99
C VAL A 90 -25.75 0.01 17.50
N MET A 91 -25.81 0.60 16.31
CA MET A 91 -27.08 1.01 15.67
C MET A 91 -27.99 -0.18 15.37
N GLY A 92 -27.41 -1.34 15.03
CA GLY A 92 -28.12 -2.61 14.88
C GLY A 92 -28.62 -3.22 16.20
N GLY A 93 -28.32 -2.60 17.35
CA GLY A 93 -28.82 -3.01 18.66
C GLY A 93 -27.86 -3.86 19.48
N SER A 94 -26.56 -3.92 19.13
CA SER A 94 -25.57 -4.60 19.97
C SER A 94 -25.49 -3.99 21.38
N THR A 95 -25.65 -4.84 22.39
CA THR A 95 -25.53 -4.48 23.81
C THR A 95 -24.23 -4.99 24.45
N ASN A 96 -23.44 -5.79 23.73
CA ASN A 96 -22.19 -6.34 24.23
C ASN A 96 -21.00 -5.53 23.71
N ASP A 97 -20.51 -4.60 24.53
CA ASP A 97 -19.43 -3.69 24.15
C ASP A 97 -18.10 -4.42 23.91
N THR A 98 -17.83 -5.52 24.63
CA THR A 98 -16.63 -6.34 24.44
C THR A 98 -16.65 -7.02 23.07
N ALA A 99 -17.79 -7.58 22.67
CA ALA A 99 -17.94 -8.19 21.34
C ALA A 99 -17.87 -7.15 20.23
N THR A 100 -18.55 -6.01 20.39
CA THR A 100 -18.47 -4.90 19.42
C THR A 100 -17.04 -4.37 19.27
N LYS A 101 -16.30 -4.21 20.38
CA LYS A 101 -14.88 -3.84 20.36
C LYS A 101 -14.05 -4.86 19.58
N ALA A 102 -14.25 -6.15 19.81
CA ALA A 102 -13.52 -7.20 19.13
C ALA A 102 -13.77 -7.16 17.61
N VAL A 103 -15.02 -6.92 17.17
CA VAL A 103 -15.33 -6.78 15.74
C VAL A 103 -14.72 -5.52 15.13
N ALA A 104 -14.72 -4.39 15.84
CA ALA A 104 -14.05 -3.17 15.38
C ALA A 104 -12.54 -3.38 15.19
N ILE A 105 -11.89 -4.04 16.15
CA ILE A 105 -10.46 -4.37 16.06
C ILE A 105 -10.21 -5.34 14.90
N ALA A 106 -11.07 -6.36 14.71
CA ALA A 106 -10.95 -7.30 13.61
C ALA A 106 -11.19 -6.65 12.23
N SER A 107 -11.97 -5.57 12.17
CA SER A 107 -12.23 -4.80 10.95
C SER A 107 -11.18 -3.73 10.64
N TRP A 108 -10.29 -3.45 11.60
CA TRP A 108 -9.21 -2.49 11.42
C TRP A 108 -8.03 -3.16 10.72
N GLU A 109 -7.99 -3.02 9.39
CA GLU A 109 -6.94 -3.58 8.57
C GLU A 109 -5.57 -2.93 8.83
N ASN A 110 -4.52 -3.76 8.88
CA ASN A 110 -3.15 -3.35 9.20
C ASN A 110 -3.04 -2.51 10.49
N ARG A 111 -3.85 -2.87 11.51
CA ARG A 111 -3.82 -2.22 12.82
C ARG A 111 -2.43 -2.31 13.47
N PRO A 112 -1.84 -1.19 13.92
CA PRO A 112 -0.64 -1.19 14.75
C PRO A 112 -0.83 -2.00 16.04
N GLU A 113 0.24 -2.55 16.60
CA GLU A 113 0.13 -3.40 17.80
C GLU A 113 -0.52 -2.66 18.98
N ASP A 114 -0.16 -1.39 19.16
CA ASP A 114 -0.69 -0.47 20.16
C ASP A 114 -2.08 0.09 19.82
N GLY A 115 -2.66 -0.29 18.67
CA GLY A 115 -3.97 0.19 18.24
C GLY A 115 -5.09 -0.30 19.15
N GLN A 116 -5.87 0.61 19.72
CA GLN A 116 -6.95 0.31 20.66
C GLN A 116 -8.27 0.90 20.20
N VAL A 117 -9.36 0.22 20.58
CA VAL A 117 -10.73 0.72 20.46
C VAL A 117 -11.38 0.72 21.84
N THR A 118 -12.04 1.81 22.20
CA THR A 118 -12.79 1.98 23.45
C THR A 118 -14.23 2.35 23.12
N LEU A 119 -15.16 1.76 23.88
CA LEU A 119 -16.57 2.11 23.84
C LEU A 119 -16.97 2.63 25.22
N SER A 120 -17.68 3.75 25.25
CA SER A 120 -18.29 4.26 26.47
C SER A 120 -19.74 4.65 26.20
N ARG A 121 -20.61 4.39 27.16
CA ARG A 121 -22.04 4.64 27.06
C ARG A 121 -22.43 5.72 28.05
N THR A 122 -23.13 6.73 27.57
CA THR A 122 -23.68 7.80 28.41
C THR A 122 -25.18 7.91 28.15
N TYR A 123 -25.93 8.11 29.23
CA TYR A 123 -27.39 8.21 29.17
C TYR A 123 -27.81 9.64 29.48
N MET A 124 -28.76 10.15 28.70
CA MET A 124 -29.37 11.44 28.92
C MET A 124 -30.73 11.23 29.59
N CYS A 125 -30.79 11.48 30.90
CA CYS A 125 -32.01 11.48 31.70
C CYS A 125 -32.62 12.89 31.69
N GLY A 126 -33.55 13.18 30.79
CA GLY A 126 -34.13 14.53 30.65
C GLY A 126 -33.08 15.53 30.17
N THR A 127 -32.64 16.45 31.03
CA THR A 127 -31.56 17.43 30.75
C THR A 127 -30.21 17.07 31.37
N THR A 128 -30.12 15.94 32.08
CA THR A 128 -28.90 15.51 32.77
C THR A 128 -28.22 14.37 32.00
N VAL A 129 -26.90 14.42 31.90
CA VAL A 129 -26.08 13.34 31.35
C VAL A 129 -25.52 12.53 32.51
N VAL A 130 -25.75 11.23 32.50
CA VAL A 130 -25.27 10.29 33.51
C VAL A 130 -24.52 9.14 32.85
N ASP A 131 -23.66 8.49 33.63
CA ASP A 131 -23.02 7.24 33.20
C ASP A 131 -24.04 6.11 33.06
N ALA A 132 -23.74 5.13 32.21
CA ALA A 132 -24.60 3.97 31.98
C ALA A 132 -24.90 3.13 33.23
N ALA A 133 -24.09 3.22 34.28
CA ALA A 133 -24.37 2.58 35.58
C ALA A 133 -25.49 3.26 36.39
N THR A 134 -25.88 4.50 36.04
CA THR A 134 -26.87 5.28 36.79
C THR A 134 -28.26 5.09 36.19
N LEU A 135 -29.21 4.60 36.99
CA LEU A 135 -30.62 4.49 36.57
C LEU A 135 -31.29 5.87 36.55
N CYS A 136 -31.92 6.21 35.44
CA CYS A 136 -32.78 7.39 35.35
C CYS A 136 -34.09 7.16 36.11
N SER A 137 -34.42 8.03 37.07
CA SER A 137 -35.61 7.93 37.93
C SER A 137 -36.89 8.58 37.34
N GLY A 138 -36.92 8.87 36.03
CA GLY A 138 -38.03 9.55 35.36
C GLY A 138 -38.95 8.62 34.56
N PRO A 139 -40.19 9.06 34.22
CA PRO A 139 -41.15 8.27 33.44
C PRO A 139 -40.80 8.18 31.94
N LYS A 140 -39.81 8.95 31.47
CA LYS A 140 -39.34 8.93 30.08
C LYS A 140 -38.11 8.03 29.96
N ALA A 141 -38.09 7.18 28.94
CA ALA A 141 -36.91 6.40 28.61
C ALA A 141 -35.71 7.34 28.31
N PRO A 142 -34.50 7.02 28.80
CA PRO A 142 -33.32 7.83 28.54
C PRO A 142 -32.89 7.75 27.09
N SER A 143 -32.32 8.85 26.60
CA SER A 143 -31.59 8.81 25.32
C SER A 143 -30.19 8.25 25.54
N VAL A 144 -29.82 7.28 24.71
CA VAL A 144 -28.57 6.53 24.86
C VAL A 144 -27.57 6.99 23.83
N TYR A 145 -26.41 7.44 24.30
CA TYR A 145 -25.27 7.83 23.48
C TYR A 145 -24.16 6.82 23.68
N VAL A 146 -23.54 6.42 22.58
CA VAL A 146 -22.38 5.54 22.57
C VAL A 146 -21.24 6.27 21.89
N GLN A 147 -20.15 6.45 22.62
CA GLN A 147 -18.89 6.97 22.11
C GLN A 147 -18.01 5.79 21.73
N ILE A 148 -17.55 5.79 20.48
CA ILE A 148 -16.56 4.84 19.99
C ILE A 148 -15.31 5.64 19.67
N GLN A 149 -14.19 5.28 20.27
CA GLN A 149 -12.91 5.92 20.04
C GLN A 149 -11.87 4.88 19.66
N ALA A 150 -11.13 5.16 18.59
CA ALA A 150 -9.98 4.38 18.17
C ALA A 150 -8.73 5.25 18.23
N SER A 151 -7.60 4.67 18.62
CA SER A 151 -6.30 5.34 18.69
C SER A 151 -5.17 4.37 18.41
N ALA A 152 -4.14 4.81 17.70
CA ALA A 152 -2.91 4.05 17.48
C ALA A 152 -1.73 5.00 17.24
N THR A 153 -0.52 4.46 17.30
CA THR A 153 0.68 5.16 16.85
C THR A 153 0.94 4.82 15.39
N TRP A 154 0.89 5.83 14.52
CA TRP A 154 1.34 5.71 13.15
C TRP A 154 2.84 5.99 13.07
N VAL A 155 3.56 5.13 12.36
CA VAL A 155 5.01 5.24 12.13
C VAL A 155 5.25 5.47 10.63
N PRO A 156 6.01 6.52 10.26
CA PRO A 156 6.30 6.81 8.86
C PRO A 156 7.21 5.73 8.25
N PRO A 157 6.94 5.25 7.02
CA PRO A 157 7.81 4.30 6.32
C PRO A 157 9.21 4.84 6.01
N ILE A 158 9.31 6.11 5.59
CA ILE A 158 10.57 6.74 5.17
C ILE A 158 11.08 7.76 6.21
N ALA A 159 10.18 8.30 7.03
CA ALA A 159 10.46 9.29 8.08
C ALA A 159 11.07 10.59 7.51
N PHE A 160 10.41 11.18 6.51
CA PHE A 160 10.89 12.39 5.85
C PHE A 160 9.96 13.61 6.05
N GLY A 161 10.55 14.81 6.15
CA GLY A 161 9.82 16.08 6.21
C GLY A 161 8.90 16.22 7.43
N ALA A 162 7.69 16.76 7.24
CA ALA A 162 6.70 16.95 8.30
C ALA A 162 6.21 15.63 8.93
N PHE A 163 6.56 14.50 8.32
CA PHE A 163 6.19 13.16 8.71
C PHE A 163 7.37 12.39 9.31
N ALA A 164 8.44 13.06 9.75
CA ALA A 164 9.66 12.40 10.23
C ALA A 164 9.53 11.69 11.58
N ALA A 165 8.43 11.88 12.31
CA ALA A 165 8.23 11.31 13.64
C ALA A 165 6.95 10.48 13.71
N SER A 166 6.99 9.45 14.56
CA SER A 166 5.80 8.70 14.94
C SER A 166 4.75 9.63 15.52
N THR A 167 3.51 9.50 15.08
CA THR A 167 2.41 10.38 15.47
C THR A 167 1.21 9.55 15.90
N THR A 168 0.58 9.95 17.02
CA THR A 168 -0.65 9.33 17.47
C THR A 168 -1.80 9.74 16.56
N ILE A 169 -2.44 8.77 15.93
CA ILE A 169 -3.67 8.96 15.17
C ILE A 169 -4.86 8.51 16.01
N GLY A 170 -5.97 9.23 15.89
CA GLY A 170 -7.20 8.89 16.59
C GLY A 170 -8.44 9.25 15.79
N HIS A 171 -9.51 8.50 16.03
CA HIS A 171 -10.84 8.81 15.50
C HIS A 171 -11.89 8.54 16.57
N GLN A 172 -12.87 9.43 16.67
CA GLN A 172 -13.96 9.34 17.63
C GLN A 172 -15.28 9.57 16.90
N GLU A 173 -16.25 8.71 17.19
CA GLU A 173 -17.62 8.80 16.67
C GLU A 173 -18.61 8.71 17.85
N MET A 174 -19.59 9.61 17.86
CA MET A 174 -20.68 9.64 18.84
C MET A 174 -21.98 9.26 18.17
N ILE A 175 -22.67 8.26 18.70
CA ILE A 175 -23.89 7.72 18.10
C ILE A 175 -25.01 7.79 19.12
N ARG A 176 -26.18 8.29 18.70
CA ARG A 176 -27.41 8.20 19.47
C ARG A 176 -28.18 6.96 19.05
N VAL A 177 -28.50 6.09 20.00
CA VAL A 177 -29.18 4.80 19.75
C VAL A 177 -30.68 4.90 20.04
N ARG A 178 -31.07 5.67 21.07
CA ARG A 178 -32.47 5.92 21.49
C ARG A 178 -32.62 7.32 22.06
#